data_AF-A0A1I1LFW3-F1
#
_entry.id   AF-A0A1I1LFW3-F1
#
_cell.length_a   1.000
_cell.length_b   1.000
_cell.length_c   1.000
_cell.angle_alpha   90.00
_cell.angle_beta   90.00
_cell.angle_gamma   90.00
#
_symmetry.space_group_name_H-M   'P 1'
#
loop_
_entity.id
_entity.type
_entity.pdbx_description
1 polymer ?
#
loop_
_entity_poly.entity_id
_entity_poly.type
_entity_poly.pdbx_seq_one_letter_code
_entity_poly.pdbx_strand_id
1 'polypeptide(L)' 'MAETATNPETIVMTDPEWIALESISEETRRFIFGEAMLRLLQGRGLAEPGDELWKVTPHGQQALEARSH' A
#
# COMPACT_ATOMS: atom_id res chain seq x y z
N MET A 1 20.78 -18.03 -22.26
CA MET A 1 20.80 -16.74 -21.55
C MET A 1 19.52 -16.01 -21.92
N ALA A 2 18.53 -16.04 -21.05
CA ALA A 2 17.29 -15.28 -21.20
C ALA A 2 16.63 -15.22 -19.81
N GLU A 3 17.24 -14.46 -18.91
CA GLU A 3 16.59 -14.01 -17.70
C GLU A 3 15.75 -12.81 -18.11
N THR A 4 14.54 -13.07 -18.60
CA THR A 4 13.49 -12.04 -18.65
C THR A 4 13.15 -11.71 -17.21
N ALA A 5 13.89 -10.76 -16.64
CA ALA A 5 13.46 -10.01 -15.49
C ALA A 5 12.14 -9.33 -15.89
N THR A 6 11.02 -9.97 -15.54
CA THR A 6 9.79 -9.24 -15.27
C THR A 6 10.20 -8.16 -14.29
N ASN A 7 10.34 -6.92 -14.76
CA ASN A 7 10.49 -5.77 -13.89
C ASN A 7 9.06 -5.52 -13.39
N PRO A 8 8.64 -6.01 -12.20
CA PRO A 8 7.40 -5.51 -11.64
C PRO A 8 7.60 -4.00 -11.53
N GLU A 9 6.63 -3.23 -11.97
CA GLU A 9 6.61 -1.80 -11.77
C GLU A 9 6.81 -1.58 -10.27
N THR A 10 8.04 -1.26 -9.88
CA THR A 10 8.43 -1.21 -8.47
C THR A 10 7.74 0.01 -7.93
N ILE A 11 6.65 -0.20 -7.21
CA ILE A 11 5.91 0.87 -6.56
C ILE A 11 6.86 1.43 -5.50
N VAL A 12 7.54 2.52 -5.85
CA VAL A 12 8.48 3.20 -4.96
C VAL A 12 7.65 3.94 -3.91
N MET A 13 7.59 3.36 -2.72
CA MET A 13 7.01 3.99 -1.53
C MET A 13 8.08 4.12 -0.46
N THR A 14 7.97 5.18 0.32
CA THR A 14 8.76 5.40 1.53
C THR A 14 8.31 4.44 2.64
N ASP A 15 9.20 4.10 3.57
CA ASP A 15 8.86 3.27 4.73
C ASP A 15 7.57 3.70 5.47
N PRO A 16 7.30 5.00 5.75
CA PRO A 16 6.05 5.39 6.38
C PRO A 16 4.80 5.13 5.52
N GLU A 17 4.89 5.23 4.19
CA GLU A 17 3.78 4.90 3.29
C GLU A 17 3.51 3.40 3.30
N TRP A 18 4.57 2.60 3.35
CA TRP A 18 4.47 1.15 3.48
C TRP A 18 3.82 0.72 4.79
N ILE A 19 4.31 1.23 5.91
CA ILE A 19 3.79 0.89 7.24
C ILE A 19 2.32 1.33 7.33
N ALA A 20 1.95 2.46 6.73
CA ALA A 20 0.56 2.89 6.66
C ALA A 20 -0.29 1.90 5.84
N LEU A 21 0.12 1.57 4.61
CA LEU A 21 -0.64 0.65 3.77
C LEU A 21 -0.79 -0.74 4.39
N GLU A 22 0.28 -1.26 5.00
CA GLU A 22 0.30 -2.52 5.75
C GLU A 22 -0.66 -2.47 6.95
N SER A 23 -0.65 -1.37 7.71
CA SER A 23 -1.58 -1.18 8.84
C SER A 23 -3.05 -1.18 8.41
N ILE A 24 -3.37 -0.65 7.23
CA ILE A 24 -4.73 -0.72 6.66
C ILE A 24 -5.06 -2.17 6.28
N SER A 25 -4.12 -2.88 5.63
CA SER A 25 -4.28 -4.27 5.20
C SER A 25 -4.49 -5.22 6.37
N GLU A 26 -3.79 -5.01 7.48
CA GLU A 26 -3.88 -5.85 8.69
C GLU A 26 -5.10 -5.49 9.56
N GLU A 27 -5.94 -4.54 9.12
CA GLU A 27 -7.04 -3.96 9.89
C GLU A 27 -6.60 -3.53 11.30
N THR A 28 -5.31 -3.21 11.46
CA THR A 28 -4.78 -2.86 12.75
C THR A 28 -5.28 -1.47 13.08
N ARG A 29 -6.07 -1.37 14.15
CA ARG A 29 -6.50 -0.08 14.76
C ARG A 29 -5.35 0.82 15.19
N ARG A 30 -4.11 0.39 14.99
CA ARG A 30 -2.87 1.09 15.29
C ARG A 30 -2.46 2.01 14.14
N PHE A 31 -3.45 2.65 13.53
CA PHE A 31 -3.21 3.62 12.49
C PHE A 31 -2.71 4.92 13.13
N ILE A 32 -1.39 5.02 13.29
CA ILE A 32 -0.70 6.18 13.85
C ILE A 32 -0.48 7.30 12.82
N PHE A 33 -0.82 7.06 11.55
CA PHE A 33 -0.66 8.06 10.50
C PHE A 33 -1.89 8.95 10.38
N GLY A 34 -1.67 10.25 10.19
CA GLY A 34 -2.76 11.21 10.03
C GLY A 34 -3.49 11.08 8.69
N GLU A 35 -4.63 11.77 8.56
CA GLU A 35 -5.47 11.79 7.34
C GLU A 35 -4.68 12.11 6.06
N ALA A 36 -3.63 12.93 6.16
CA ALA A 36 -2.75 13.25 5.04
C ALA A 36 -2.10 12.01 4.39
N MET A 37 -1.72 11.01 5.19
CA MET A 37 -1.14 9.76 4.68
C MET A 37 -2.19 8.92 3.95
N LEU A 38 -3.40 8.86 4.49
CA LEU A 38 -4.51 8.15 3.88
C LEU A 38 -4.88 8.77 2.52
N ARG A 39 -4.98 10.10 2.47
CA ARG A 39 -5.19 10.86 1.23
C ARG A 39 -4.08 10.62 0.21
N LEU A 40 -2.83 10.46 0.66
CA LEU A 40 -1.70 10.17 -0.21
C LEU A 40 -1.85 8.77 -0.82
N LEU A 41 -2.11 7.74 0.01
CA LEU A 41 -2.36 6.37 -0.46
C LEU A 41 -3.57 6.31 -1.41
N GLN A 42 -4.61 7.10 -1.14
CA GLN A 42 -5.74 7.28 -2.04
C GLN A 42 -5.35 7.88 -3.38
N GLY A 43 -4.55 8.95 -3.36
CA GLY A 43 -4.05 9.61 -4.57
C GLY A 43 -3.19 8.70 -5.44
N ARG A 44 -2.56 7.69 -4.84
CA ARG A 44 -1.81 6.63 -5.55
C ARG A 44 -2.66 5.43 -5.95
N GLY A 45 -3.94 5.40 -5.59
CA GLY A 45 -4.82 4.28 -5.83
C GLY A 45 -4.37 3.00 -5.11
N LEU A 46 -3.75 3.14 -3.94
CA LEU A 46 -3.31 2.03 -3.10
C LEU A 46 -4.32 1.73 -1.99
N ALA A 47 -5.02 2.75 -1.49
CA ALA A 47 -6.07 2.62 -0.50
C ALA A 47 -7.31 3.42 -0.91
N GLU A 48 -8.48 3.01 -0.43
CA GLU A 48 -9.75 3.69 -0.67
C GLU A 48 -10.53 3.87 0.64
N PRO A 49 -11.31 4.96 0.77
CA PRO A 49 -12.18 5.14 1.91
C PRO A 49 -13.34 4.14 1.85
N GLY A 50 -13.46 3.26 2.85
CA GLY A 50 -14.64 2.41 3.05
C GLY A 50 -15.65 3.03 4.03
N ASP A 51 -16.78 2.35 4.25
CA ASP A 51 -17.87 2.83 5.11
C ASP A 51 -17.46 3.09 6.58
N GLU A 52 -16.62 2.22 7.15
CA GLU A 52 -16.19 2.33 8.56
C GLU A 52 -14.67 2.45 8.72
N LEU A 53 -13.91 1.86 7.79
CA LEU A 53 -12.45 1.84 7.80
C LEU A 53 -11.94 2.00 6.37
N TRP A 54 -10.72 2.53 6.27
CA TRP A 54 -9.98 2.53 5.03
C TRP A 54 -9.70 1.08 4.59
N LYS A 55 -9.76 0.85 3.29
CA LYS A 55 -9.52 -0.46 2.68
C LYS A 55 -8.34 -0.38 1.73
N VAL A 56 -7.52 -1.41 1.71
CA VAL A 56 -6.46 -1.54 0.71
C VAL A 56 -7.09 -1.99 -0.60
N THR A 57 -6.72 -1.31 -1.69
CA THR A 57 -7.14 -1.66 -3.05
C THR A 57 -6.35 -2.88 -3.53
N PRO A 58 -6.80 -3.59 -4.58
CA PRO A 58 -6.01 -4.66 -5.20
C PRO A 58 -4.60 -4.21 -5.60
N HIS A 59 -4.45 -2.96 -6.06
CA HIS A 59 -3.16 -2.39 -6.44
C HIS A 59 -2.24 -2.17 -5.22
N GLY A 60 -2.80 -1.71 -4.10
CA GLY A 60 -2.08 -1.63 -2.82
C GLY A 60 -1.65 -2.99 -2.29
N GLN A 61 -2.50 -4.01 -2.47
CA GLN A 61 -2.16 -5.38 -2.07
C GLN A 61 -0.98 -5.92 -2.88
N GLN A 62 -1.00 -5.75 -4.20
CA GLN A 62 0.11 -6.14 -5.07
C GLN A 62 1.40 -5.41 -4.72
N ALA A 63 1.31 -4.15 -4.31
CA ALA A 63 2.46 -3.41 -3.78
C ALA A 63 3.04 -4.15 -2.56
N LEU A 64 2.21 -4.45 -1.56
CA LEU A 64 2.66 -5.11 -0.33
C LEU A 64 3.33 -6.46 -0.61
N GLU A 65 2.75 -7.24 -1.51
CA GLU A 65 3.32 -8.52 -1.94
C GLU A 65 4.66 -8.34 -2.67
N ALA A 66 4.80 -7.31 -3.51
CA ALA A 66 6.04 -7.02 -4.23
C ALA A 66 7.20 -6.57 -3.32
N ARG A 67 6.91 -5.98 -2.15
CA ARG A 67 7.94 -5.64 -1.13
C ARG A 67 8.35 -6.82 -0.26
N SER A 68 7.44 -7.76 -0.01
CA SER A 68 7.71 -8.93 0.84
C SER A 68 8.58 -9.99 0.16
N HIS A 69 8.96 -9.79 -1.12
CA HIS A 69 9.60 -10.78 -1.98
C HIS A 69 11.01 -10.35 -2.42
#